data_AF-A0A942IU14-F1
#
_entry.id   AF-A0A942IU14-F1
#
_cell.length_a   1.000
_cell.length_b   1.000
_cell.length_c   1.000
_cell.angle_alpha   90.00
_cell.angle_beta   90.00
_cell.angle_gamma   90.00
#
_symmetry.space_group_name_H-M   'P 1'
#
loop_
_entity.id
_entity.type
_entity.pdbx_description
1 polymer ?
#
loop_
_entity_poly.entity_id
_entity_poly.type
_entity_poly.pdbx_seq_one_letter_code
_entity_poly.pdbx_strand_id
1 'polypeptide(L)'
;MFKKVALYGIAFGSASAAMVFIQYVNGLYKLERSFITALPVIANIVLPAIGVFLFIKSISRMKTTKPINLGKALFGSLLVCVLVAACNIAVYNHLMFNRKDVIRDYRAVNYRSIENYYTKDTTIAEEEKTEKIEAAKENFEENISTGSWGRTQFMMCLSTGMVVALLTFMWNNRNK
;
A
#
# COMPACT_ATOMS: atom_id res chain seq x y z
N MET A 1 -4.93 17.87 17.66
CA MET A 1 -4.08 16.83 17.02
C MET A 1 -4.92 15.68 16.50
N PHE A 2 -5.69 14.98 17.34
CA PHE A 2 -6.53 13.84 16.93
C PHE A 2 -7.52 14.13 15.79
N LYS A 3 -8.26 15.25 15.85
CA LYS A 3 -9.15 15.67 14.73
C LYS A 3 -8.43 15.77 13.38
N LYS A 4 -7.18 16.24 13.38
CA LYS A 4 -6.36 16.34 12.16
C LYS A 4 -5.84 14.97 11.73
N VAL A 5 -5.42 14.12 12.67
CA VAL A 5 -5.05 12.71 12.38
C VAL A 5 -6.21 11.99 11.71
N ALA A 6 -7.42 12.07 12.26
CA ALA A 6 -8.61 11.45 11.68
C ALA A 6 -8.93 12.04 10.29
N LEU A 7 -8.90 13.37 10.14
CA LEU A 7 -9.18 14.02 8.85
C LEU A 7 -8.20 13.58 7.76
N TYR A 8 -6.89 13.66 8.01
CA TYR A 8 -5.88 13.30 7.02
C TYR A 8 -5.80 11.78 6.81
N GLY A 9 -5.91 10.99 7.89
CA GLY A 9 -5.92 9.53 7.81
C GLY A 9 -7.09 8.99 7.00
N ILE A 10 -8.32 9.47 7.25
CA ILE A 10 -9.51 9.00 6.54
C ILE A 10 -9.55 9.54 5.11
N ALA A 11 -9.20 10.80 4.87
CA ALA A 11 -9.23 11.39 3.53
C ALA A 11 -8.24 10.69 2.58
N PHE A 12 -6.98 10.58 3.00
CA PHE A 12 -5.95 9.91 2.20
C PHE A 12 -6.12 8.39 2.21
N GLY A 13 -6.64 7.81 3.29
CA GLY A 13 -7.01 6.40 3.36
C GLY A 13 -8.11 6.03 2.38
N SER A 14 -9.15 6.86 2.26
CA SER A 14 -10.24 6.65 1.31
C SER A 14 -9.78 6.78 -0.14
N ALA A 15 -8.94 7.79 -0.43
CA ALA A 15 -8.36 7.96 -1.77
C ALA A 15 -7.46 6.77 -2.15
N SER A 16 -6.62 6.32 -1.22
CA SER A 16 -5.74 5.15 -1.38
C SER A 16 -6.56 3.88 -1.61
N ALA A 17 -7.61 3.68 -0.80
CA ALA A 17 -8.48 2.53 -0.91
C ALA A 17 -9.28 2.53 -2.23
N ALA A 18 -9.69 3.70 -2.73
CA ALA A 18 -10.31 3.83 -4.04
C ALA A 18 -9.37 3.39 -5.17
N MET A 19 -8.07 3.73 -5.09
CA MET A 19 -7.07 3.28 -6.07
C MET A 19 -6.89 1.76 -6.05
N VAL A 20 -6.87 1.13 -4.87
CA VAL A 20 -6.89 -0.33 -4.73
C VAL A 20 -8.14 -0.91 -5.38
N PHE A 21 -9.31 -0.34 -5.10
CA PHE A 21 -10.57 -0.82 -5.67
C PHE A 21 -10.57 -0.75 -7.21
N ILE A 22 -10.15 0.39 -7.77
CA ILE A 22 -10.05 0.61 -9.21
C ILE A 22 -9.09 -0.39 -9.86
N GLN A 23 -7.95 -0.67 -9.23
CA GLN A 23 -6.96 -1.63 -9.74
C GLN A 23 -7.57 -3.01 -9.97
N TYR A 24 -8.32 -3.51 -9.00
CA TYR A 24 -8.92 -4.83 -9.06
C TYR A 24 -10.19 -4.84 -9.92
N VAL A 25 -11.10 -3.90 -9.74
CA VAL A 25 -12.40 -3.91 -10.44
C VAL A 25 -12.25 -3.62 -11.93
N ASN A 26 -11.37 -2.70 -12.32
CA ASN A 26 -11.14 -2.40 -13.74
C ASN A 26 -10.18 -3.39 -14.40
N GLY A 27 -9.72 -4.41 -13.69
CA GLY A 27 -8.83 -5.42 -14.25
C GLY A 27 -7.49 -4.86 -14.70
N LEU A 28 -7.00 -3.77 -14.08
CA LEU A 28 -5.73 -3.16 -14.46
C LEU A 28 -4.57 -4.16 -14.33
N TYR A 29 -4.68 -5.14 -13.42
CA TYR A 29 -3.72 -6.23 -13.29
C TYR A 29 -3.59 -7.13 -14.54
N LYS A 30 -4.55 -7.09 -15.48
CA LYS A 30 -4.51 -7.88 -16.73
C LYS A 30 -3.63 -7.24 -17.81
N LEU A 31 -3.29 -5.96 -17.68
CA LEU A 31 -2.50 -5.23 -18.65
C LEU A 31 -1.01 -5.51 -18.42
N GLU A 32 -0.46 -6.51 -19.11
CA GLU A 32 0.97 -6.79 -19.06
C GLU A 32 1.78 -5.56 -19.49
N ARG A 33 2.67 -5.08 -18.61
CA ARG A 33 3.68 -4.02 -18.87
C ARG A 33 3.16 -2.64 -19.30
N SER A 34 1.98 -2.21 -18.84
CA SER A 34 1.53 -0.83 -19.01
C SER A 34 1.81 0.04 -17.79
N PHE A 35 2.27 1.29 -17.98
CA PHE A 35 2.45 2.26 -16.89
C PHE A 35 1.18 2.44 -16.03
N ILE A 36 0.01 2.23 -16.63
CA ILE A 36 -1.29 2.31 -15.97
C ILE A 36 -1.42 1.30 -14.82
N THR A 37 -0.74 0.15 -14.88
CA THR A 37 -0.80 -0.87 -13.81
C THR A 37 0.08 -0.53 -12.61
N ALA A 38 1.09 0.32 -12.81
CA ALA A 38 1.93 0.83 -11.74
C ALA A 38 1.27 1.98 -10.97
N LEU A 39 0.32 2.71 -11.59
CA LEU A 39 -0.33 3.87 -10.97
C LEU A 39 -0.97 3.57 -9.61
N PRO A 40 -1.72 2.48 -9.40
CA PRO A 40 -2.28 2.16 -8.09
C PRO A 40 -1.22 1.87 -7.03
N VAL A 41 -0.13 1.18 -7.40
CA VAL A 41 0.98 0.88 -6.49
C VAL A 41 1.71 2.16 -6.09
N ILE A 42 2.00 3.03 -7.06
CA ILE A 42 2.63 4.34 -6.81
C ILE A 42 1.69 5.22 -5.98
N ALA A 43 0.40 5.25 -6.29
CA ALA A 43 -0.58 6.03 -5.54
C ALA A 43 -0.67 5.58 -4.08
N ASN A 44 -0.59 4.27 -3.81
CA ASN A 44 -0.54 3.73 -2.45
C ASN A 44 0.72 4.13 -1.66
N ILE A 45 1.78 4.61 -2.30
CA ILE A 45 2.98 5.17 -1.64
C ILE A 45 2.84 6.70 -1.52
N VAL A 46 2.43 7.35 -2.60
CA VAL A 46 2.34 8.81 -2.70
C VAL A 46 1.22 9.38 -1.82
N LEU A 47 0.06 8.74 -1.73
CA LEU A 47 -1.07 9.23 -0.94
C LEU A 47 -0.78 9.24 0.57
N PRO A 48 -0.24 8.18 1.20
CA PRO A 48 0.22 8.26 2.58
C PRO A 48 1.30 9.34 2.78
N ALA A 49 2.25 9.46 1.84
CA ALA A 49 3.29 10.49 1.90
C ALA A 49 2.72 11.91 1.93
N ILE A 50 1.81 12.23 1.00
CA ILE A 50 1.13 13.53 0.95
C ILE A 50 0.29 13.76 2.21
N GLY A 51 -0.43 12.73 2.67
CA GLY A 51 -1.24 12.80 3.89
C GLY A 51 -0.41 13.16 5.12
N VAL A 52 0.75 12.53 5.29
CA VAL A 52 1.69 12.83 6.38
C VAL A 52 2.31 14.23 6.22
N PHE A 53 2.73 14.60 5.01
CA PHE A 53 3.27 15.93 4.74
C PHE A 53 2.29 17.05 5.12
N LEU A 54 1.03 16.93 4.67
CA LEU A 54 -0.01 17.90 4.98
C LEU A 54 -0.39 17.89 6.46
N PHE A 55 -0.41 16.71 7.10
CA PHE A 55 -0.62 16.60 8.53
C PHE A 55 0.45 17.37 9.31
N ILE A 56 1.74 17.16 9.01
CA ILE A 56 2.84 17.83 9.69
C ILE A 56 2.80 19.33 9.45
N LYS A 57 2.63 19.76 8.19
CA LYS A 57 2.48 21.18 7.86
C LYS A 57 1.30 21.81 8.59
N SER A 58 0.19 21.08 8.74
CA SER A 58 -0.98 21.55 9.44
C SER A 58 -0.79 21.66 10.94
N ILE A 59 -0.05 20.75 11.59
CA ILE A 59 0.22 20.84 13.03
C ILE A 59 1.28 21.91 13.32
N SER A 60 2.28 22.09 12.45
CA SER A 60 3.33 23.11 12.62
C SER A 60 2.80 24.54 12.56
N ARG A 61 1.64 24.77 11.93
CA ARG A 61 0.95 26.07 11.85
C ARG A 61 -0.01 26.34 13.02
N MET A 62 -0.22 25.39 13.93
CA MET A 62 -1.10 25.61 15.08
C MET A 62 -0.44 26.57 16.06
N LYS A 63 -1.18 27.60 16.52
CA LYS A 63 -0.77 28.48 17.62
C LYS A 63 -0.86 27.71 18.94
N THR A 64 0.11 26.83 19.21
CA THR A 64 0.25 26.16 20.50
C THR A 64 1.26 26.90 21.37
N THR A 65 1.00 26.98 22.67
CA THR A 65 1.87 27.62 23.68
C THR A 65 3.27 27.01 23.77
N LYS A 66 3.46 25.78 23.29
CA LYS A 66 4.77 25.14 23.11
C LYS A 66 4.93 24.67 21.66
N PRO A 67 6.13 24.77 21.06
CA PRO A 67 6.40 24.20 19.75
C PRO A 67 6.16 22.68 19.78
N ILE A 68 5.74 22.13 18.64
CA ILE A 68 5.51 20.70 18.52
C ILE A 68 6.83 19.96 18.50
N ASN A 69 7.04 19.08 19.47
CA ASN A 69 8.21 18.20 19.52
C ASN A 69 8.16 17.15 18.41
N LEU A 70 9.34 16.71 17.95
CA LEU A 70 9.50 15.68 16.93
C LEU A 70 8.70 14.42 17.27
N GLY A 71 8.75 13.94 18.52
CA GLY A 71 8.01 12.74 18.94
C GLY A 71 6.50 12.83 18.74
N LYS A 72 5.89 14.02 18.95
CA LYS A 72 4.45 14.22 18.71
C LYS A 72 4.12 14.23 17.22
N ALA A 73 5.01 14.76 16.38
CA ALA A 73 4.86 14.75 14.93
C ALA A 73 4.99 13.33 14.36
N LEU A 74 5.99 12.57 14.82
CA LEU A 74 6.20 11.18 14.43
C LEU A 74 5.02 10.30 14.86
N PHE A 75 4.60 10.38 16.13
CA PHE A 75 3.47 9.58 16.63
C PHE A 75 2.15 9.94 15.92
N GLY A 76 1.90 11.23 15.67
CA GLY A 76 0.73 11.63 14.89
C GLY A 76 0.76 11.12 13.45
N SER A 77 1.92 11.11 12.82
CA SER A 77 2.12 10.59 11.46
C SER A 77 1.95 9.07 11.41
N LEU A 78 2.43 8.36 12.44
CA LEU A 78 2.19 6.93 12.62
C LEU A 78 0.69 6.62 12.61
N LEU A 79 -0.09 7.36 13.40
CA LEU A 79 -1.54 7.15 13.45
C LEU A 79 -2.24 7.46 12.12
N VAL A 80 -1.79 8.48 11.37
CA VAL A 80 -2.28 8.76 10.02
C VAL A 80 -2.03 7.58 9.10
N CYS A 81 -0.81 7.03 9.10
CA CYS A 81 -0.46 5.87 8.28
C CYS A 81 -1.22 4.60 8.67
N VAL A 82 -1.45 4.37 9.97
CA VAL A 82 -2.28 3.26 10.46
C VAL A 82 -3.70 3.37 9.91
N LEU A 83 -4.31 4.55 9.94
CA LEU A 83 -5.65 4.77 9.38
C LEU A 83 -5.69 4.53 7.86
N VAL A 84 -4.68 5.03 7.13
CA VAL A 84 -4.57 4.81 5.68
C VAL A 84 -4.46 3.31 5.36
N ALA A 85 -3.57 2.60 6.05
CA ALA A 85 -3.40 1.16 5.89
C ALA A 85 -4.70 0.40 6.24
N ALA A 86 -5.39 0.79 7.30
CA ALA A 86 -6.67 0.18 7.68
C ALA A 86 -7.75 0.35 6.60
N CYS A 87 -7.84 1.51 5.96
CA CYS A 87 -8.74 1.73 4.82
C CYS A 87 -8.40 0.82 3.64
N ASN A 88 -7.11 0.70 3.29
CA ASN A 88 -6.65 -0.21 2.23
C ASN A 88 -7.02 -1.67 2.54
N ILE A 89 -6.76 -2.12 3.77
CA ILE A 89 -7.08 -3.48 4.23
C ILE A 89 -8.58 -3.72 4.18
N ALA A 90 -9.41 -2.76 4.60
CA ALA A 90 -10.86 -2.90 4.56
C ALA A 90 -11.39 -3.09 3.12
N VAL A 91 -10.88 -2.31 2.17
CA VAL A 91 -11.27 -2.46 0.75
C VAL A 91 -10.76 -3.77 0.16
N TYR A 92 -9.53 -4.17 0.46
CA TYR A 92 -9.02 -5.47 0.01
C TYR A 92 -9.83 -6.63 0.58
N ASN A 93 -10.20 -6.54 1.86
CA ASN A 93 -11.07 -7.53 2.49
C ASN A 93 -12.45 -7.59 1.81
N HIS A 94 -13.02 -6.43 1.48
CA HIS A 94 -14.25 -6.35 0.71
C HIS A 94 -14.12 -7.02 -0.67
N LEU A 95 -13.01 -6.80 -1.39
CA LEU A 95 -12.74 -7.45 -2.67
C LEU A 95 -12.64 -8.98 -2.52
N MET A 96 -11.92 -9.47 -1.52
CA MET A 96 -11.74 -10.90 -1.27
C MET A 96 -13.06 -11.63 -0.99
N PHE A 97 -13.94 -11.03 -0.19
CA PHE A 97 -15.19 -11.70 0.21
C PHE A 97 -16.35 -11.46 -0.75
N ASN A 98 -16.46 -10.26 -1.33
CA ASN A 98 -17.63 -9.87 -2.13
C ASN A 98 -17.40 -9.90 -3.64
N ARG A 99 -16.14 -9.88 -4.11
CA ARG A 99 -15.78 -9.88 -5.54
C ARG A 99 -14.89 -11.08 -5.88
N LYS A 100 -15.39 -12.27 -5.57
CA LYS A 100 -14.71 -13.55 -5.82
C LYS A 100 -14.40 -13.78 -7.30
N ASP A 101 -15.20 -13.22 -8.19
CA ASP A 101 -14.97 -13.19 -9.64
C ASP A 101 -13.64 -12.51 -9.98
N VAL A 102 -13.42 -11.31 -9.43
CA VAL A 102 -12.21 -10.51 -9.66
C VAL A 102 -10.97 -11.20 -9.09
N ILE A 103 -11.08 -11.81 -7.91
CA ILE A 103 -9.97 -12.51 -7.26
C ILE A 103 -9.63 -13.81 -7.99
N ARG A 104 -10.63 -14.55 -8.48
CA ARG A 104 -10.41 -15.75 -9.30
C ARG A 104 -9.71 -15.38 -10.61
N ASP A 105 -10.13 -14.31 -11.27
CA ASP A 105 -9.47 -13.81 -12.46
C ASP A 105 -8.03 -13.37 -12.16
N TYR A 106 -7.80 -12.68 -11.05
CA TYR A 106 -6.47 -12.27 -10.61
C TYR A 106 -5.55 -13.47 -10.33
N ARG A 107 -6.05 -14.52 -9.68
CA ARG A 107 -5.34 -15.80 -9.49
C ARG A 107 -4.95 -16.42 -10.82
N ALA A 108 -5.90 -16.53 -11.75
CA ALA A 108 -5.65 -17.16 -13.05
C ALA A 108 -4.57 -16.43 -13.86
N VAL A 109 -4.55 -15.08 -13.82
CA VAL A 109 -3.51 -14.28 -14.46
C VAL A 109 -2.14 -14.54 -13.84
N ASN A 110 -2.06 -14.57 -12.50
CA ASN A 110 -0.79 -14.81 -11.81
C ASN A 110 -0.27 -16.23 -12.02
N TYR A 111 -1.13 -17.25 -11.97
CA TYR A 111 -0.74 -18.64 -12.25
C TYR A 111 -0.19 -18.78 -13.66
N ARG A 112 -0.87 -18.19 -14.66
CA ARG A 112 -0.38 -18.19 -16.04
C ARG A 112 0.97 -17.46 -16.17
N SER A 113 1.18 -16.37 -15.44
CA SER A 113 2.47 -15.67 -15.41
C SER A 113 3.58 -16.51 -14.77
N ILE A 114 3.29 -17.22 -13.68
CA ILE A 114 4.23 -18.13 -13.00
C ILE A 114 4.61 -19.28 -13.94
N GLU A 115 3.61 -19.94 -14.53
CA GLU A 115 3.82 -21.02 -15.50
C GLU A 115 4.67 -20.55 -16.67
N ASN A 116 4.35 -19.38 -17.25
CA ASN A 116 5.13 -18.80 -18.34
C ASN A 116 6.57 -18.47 -17.94
N TYR A 117 6.80 -18.02 -16.70
CA TYR A 117 8.14 -17.68 -16.21
C TYR A 117 9.03 -18.93 -16.11
N TYR A 118 8.56 -19.97 -15.41
CA TYR A 118 9.33 -21.20 -15.21
C TYR A 118 9.44 -22.06 -16.48
N THR A 119 8.42 -22.08 -17.33
CA THR A 119 8.46 -22.83 -18.60
C THR A 119 9.52 -22.27 -19.54
N LYS A 120 9.67 -20.93 -19.58
CA LYS A 120 10.66 -20.24 -20.42
C LYS A 120 12.08 -20.27 -19.84
N ASP A 121 12.24 -20.67 -18.57
CA ASP A 121 13.55 -20.77 -17.94
C ASP A 121 14.30 -21.99 -18.48
N THR A 122 15.41 -21.75 -19.18
CA THR A 122 16.27 -22.80 -19.76
C THR A 122 17.32 -23.30 -18.77
N THR A 123 17.41 -22.71 -17.57
CA THR A 123 18.40 -23.09 -16.55
C THR A 123 17.90 -24.17 -15.59
N ILE A 124 16.60 -24.45 -15.62
CA ILE A 124 15.93 -25.42 -14.75
C ILE A 124 15.66 -26.69 -15.56
N ALA A 125 16.01 -27.85 -15.00
CA ALA A 125 15.66 -29.14 -15.59
C ALA A 125 14.14 -29.30 -15.72
N GLU A 126 13.64 -29.84 -16.83
CA GLU A 126 12.19 -30.00 -17.07
C GLU A 126 11.48 -30.75 -15.94
N GLU A 127 12.15 -31.73 -15.34
CA GLU A 127 11.65 -32.53 -14.21
C GLU A 127 11.42 -31.67 -12.95
N GLU A 128 12.24 -30.64 -12.72
CA GLU A 128 12.11 -29.72 -11.57
C GLU A 128 11.13 -28.56 -11.82
N LYS A 129 10.75 -28.29 -13.08
CA LYS A 129 9.89 -27.15 -13.41
C LYS A 129 8.51 -27.29 -12.79
N THR A 130 7.94 -28.50 -12.84
CA THR A 130 6.61 -28.76 -12.28
C THR A 130 6.59 -28.50 -10.77
N GLU A 131 7.60 -28.98 -10.04
CA GLU A 131 7.73 -28.75 -8.60
C GLU A 131 7.88 -27.26 -8.27
N LYS A 132 8.73 -26.53 -9.01
CA LYS A 132 8.92 -25.08 -8.80
C LYS A 132 7.69 -24.26 -9.13
N ILE A 133 6.92 -24.65 -10.15
CA ILE A 133 5.66 -24.00 -10.50
C ILE A 133 4.63 -24.17 -9.38
N GLU A 134 4.45 -25.39 -8.86
CA GLU A 134 3.50 -25.65 -7.78
C GLU A 134 3.92 -24.95 -6.49
N ALA A 135 5.21 -25.00 -6.12
CA ALA A 135 5.73 -24.24 -4.98
C ALA A 135 5.51 -22.72 -5.13
N ALA A 136 5.66 -22.18 -6.34
CA ALA A 136 5.41 -20.76 -6.59
C ALA A 136 3.91 -20.40 -6.52
N LYS A 137 3.02 -21.29 -6.95
CA LYS A 137 1.56 -21.12 -6.80
C LYS A 137 1.13 -21.16 -5.33
N GLU A 138 1.68 -22.08 -4.53
CA GLU A 138 1.43 -22.15 -3.08
C GLU A 138 1.89 -20.85 -2.39
N ASN A 139 3.11 -20.41 -2.68
CA ASN A 139 3.63 -19.13 -2.18
C ASN A 139 2.73 -17.95 -2.57
N PHE A 140 2.16 -17.96 -3.77
CA PHE A 140 1.22 -16.92 -4.19
C PHE A 140 -0.08 -16.94 -3.37
N GLU A 141 -0.65 -18.11 -3.09
CA GLU A 141 -1.85 -18.23 -2.25
C GLU A 141 -1.63 -17.79 -0.80
N GLU A 142 -0.44 -18.00 -0.24
CA GLU A 142 -0.11 -17.45 1.07
C GLU A 142 -0.07 -15.91 1.05
N ASN A 143 0.46 -15.33 -0.03
CA ASN A 143 0.67 -13.90 -0.18
C ASN A 143 -0.57 -13.10 -0.59
N ILE A 144 -1.55 -13.73 -1.26
CA ILE A 144 -2.83 -13.10 -1.61
C ILE A 144 -3.77 -12.99 -0.40
N SER A 145 -3.49 -13.69 0.71
CA SER A 145 -4.31 -13.63 1.92
C SER A 145 -4.42 -12.17 2.45
N THR A 146 -5.59 -11.81 2.97
CA THR A 146 -5.82 -10.47 3.56
C THR A 146 -4.79 -10.15 4.65
N GLY A 147 -4.35 -11.17 5.39
CA GLY A 147 -3.32 -11.03 6.42
C GLY A 147 -1.94 -10.66 5.86
N SER A 148 -1.45 -11.41 4.87
CA SER A 148 -0.14 -11.14 4.25
C SER A 148 -0.14 -9.82 3.48
N TRP A 149 -1.18 -9.59 2.68
CA TRP A 149 -1.33 -8.33 1.95
C TRP A 149 -1.46 -7.13 2.90
N GLY A 150 -2.25 -7.27 3.96
CA GLY A 150 -2.44 -6.22 4.96
C GLY A 150 -1.16 -5.89 5.72
N ARG A 151 -0.35 -6.91 6.08
CA ARG A 151 0.97 -6.72 6.68
C ARG A 151 1.88 -5.92 5.75
N THR A 152 1.90 -6.24 4.46
CA THR A 152 2.69 -5.54 3.44
C THR A 152 2.28 -4.08 3.31
N GLN A 153 0.96 -3.81 3.21
CA GLN A 153 0.43 -2.44 3.14
C GLN A 153 0.75 -1.63 4.39
N PHE A 154 0.65 -2.26 5.57
CA PHE A 154 0.98 -1.63 6.83
C PHE A 154 2.45 -1.20 6.89
N MET A 155 3.37 -2.11 6.55
CA MET A 155 4.80 -1.78 6.52
C MET A 155 5.12 -0.68 5.50
N MET A 156 4.52 -0.73 4.32
CA MET A 156 4.72 0.27 3.26
C MET A 156 4.23 1.67 3.68
N CYS A 157 3.03 1.76 4.24
CA CYS A 157 2.46 3.03 4.72
C CYS A 157 3.29 3.60 5.87
N LEU A 158 3.72 2.74 6.80
CA LEU A 158 4.54 3.15 7.94
C LEU A 158 5.93 3.63 7.51
N SER A 159 6.65 2.86 6.70
CA SER A 159 8.02 3.20 6.27
C SER A 159 8.04 4.53 5.51
N THR A 160 7.14 4.67 4.53
CA THR A 160 7.00 5.89 3.73
C THR A 160 6.60 7.07 4.61
N GLY A 161 5.61 6.87 5.48
CA GLY A 161 5.14 7.90 6.40
C GLY A 161 6.21 8.40 7.36
N MET A 162 7.03 7.51 7.91
CA MET A 162 8.09 7.87 8.86
C MET A 162 9.21 8.67 8.20
N VAL A 163 9.62 8.29 6.99
CA VAL A 163 10.63 9.04 6.22
C VAL A 163 10.12 10.44 5.89
N VAL A 164 8.91 10.54 5.35
CA VAL A 164 8.30 11.83 5.01
C VAL A 164 8.09 12.67 6.27
N ALA A 165 7.74 12.04 7.39
CA ALA A 165 7.53 12.74 8.64
C ALA A 165 8.80 13.44 9.13
N LEU A 166 9.92 12.71 9.12
CA LEU A 166 11.23 13.24 9.49
C LEU A 166 11.64 14.40 8.58
N LEU A 167 11.59 14.19 7.25
CA LEU A 167 11.99 15.20 6.27
C LEU A 167 11.16 16.48 6.40
N THR A 168 9.84 16.34 6.52
CA THR A 168 8.92 17.48 6.62
C THR A 168 9.13 18.24 7.92
N PHE A 169 9.35 17.54 9.03
CA PHE A 169 9.60 18.17 10.32
C PHE A 169 10.93 18.93 10.34
N MET A 170 12.01 18.32 9.82
CA MET A 170 13.32 18.97 9.70
C MET A 170 13.24 20.21 8.82
N TRP A 171 12.57 20.12 7.67
CA TRP A 171 12.38 21.25 6.77
C TRP A 171 11.58 22.39 7.41
N ASN A 172 10.49 22.08 8.12
CA ASN A 172 9.70 23.10 8.83
C ASN A 172 10.46 23.76 9.98
N ASN A 173 11.40 23.07 10.63
CA ASN A 173 12.20 23.67 11.70
C ASN A 173 13.42 24.46 11.19
N ARG A 174 13.94 24.11 10.00
CA ARG A 174 15.04 24.86 9.37
C ARG A 174 14.57 26.22 8.79
N ASN A 175 13.29 26.32 8.42
CA ASN A 175 12.68 27.51 7.83
C ASN A 175 11.81 28.33 8.81
N LYS A 176 11.96 28.10 10.11
CA LYS A 176 11.37 28.91 11.18
C LYS A 176 12.42 29.84 11.75
#